data_AF-A0A962LX79-F1
#
_entry.id   AF-A0A962LX79-F1
#
_cell.length_a   1.000
_cell.length_b   1.000
_cell.length_c   1.000
_cell.angle_alpha   90.00
_cell.angle_beta   90.00
_cell.angle_gamma   90.00
#
_symmetry.space_group_name_H-M   'P 1'
#
loop_
_entity.id
_entity.type
_entity.pdbx_description
1 polymer ?
#
loop_
_entity_poly.entity_id
_entity_poly.type
_entity_poly.pdbx_seq_one_letter_code
_entity_poly.pdbx_strand_id
1 'polypeptide(L)'
;HPTEVRATLESARQVWPERRVVMIYQPHRYTRTRDLYEDFVAVLSRCDVLLLLDVYAAGEDPIPGADSRSLARSIRQRGQLEPVFVEQLDDVPEVLCGIVTQGDVVITQGAGNIGRLAQDLARMTFLKESGE
;
A
#
# COMPACT_ATOMS: atom_id res chain seq x y z
N HIS A 1 11.58 -1.03 -4.93
CA HIS A 1 12.50 -1.84 -4.09
C HIS A 1 12.20 -1.60 -2.61
N PRO A 2 12.38 -2.55 -1.66
CA PRO A 2 12.15 -2.30 -0.23
C PRO A 2 12.91 -1.09 0.33
N THR A 3 14.14 -0.85 -0.15
CA THR A 3 14.93 0.36 0.19
C THR A 3 14.23 1.66 -0.19
N GLU A 4 13.63 1.72 -1.37
CA GLU A 4 12.90 2.92 -1.83
C GLU A 4 11.64 3.12 -1.00
N VAL A 5 10.88 2.04 -0.73
CA VAL A 5 9.69 2.10 0.14
C VAL A 5 10.07 2.61 1.53
N ARG A 6 11.21 2.16 2.07
CA ARG A 6 11.73 2.60 3.36
C ARG A 6 12.04 4.08 3.35
N ALA A 7 12.81 4.54 2.36
CA ALA A 7 13.16 5.94 2.23
C ALA A 7 11.92 6.83 2.14
N THR A 8 10.91 6.43 1.35
CA THR A 8 9.64 7.14 1.24
C THR A 8 8.91 7.24 2.59
N LEU A 9 8.78 6.14 3.33
CA LEU A 9 8.13 6.14 4.64
C LEU A 9 8.89 6.98 5.67
N GLU A 10 10.21 6.89 5.68
CA GLU A 10 11.07 7.68 6.57
C GLU A 10 10.96 9.18 6.27
N SER A 11 10.99 9.58 4.99
CA SER A 11 10.74 10.97 4.59
C SER A 11 9.35 11.45 4.98
N ALA A 12 8.31 10.64 4.77
CA ALA A 12 6.95 11.00 5.14
C ALA A 12 6.83 11.25 6.65
N ARG A 13 7.43 10.39 7.48
CA ARG A 13 7.44 10.58 8.94
C ARG A 13 8.25 11.79 9.39
N GLN A 14 9.32 12.16 8.69
CA GLN A 14 10.07 13.38 9.01
C GLN A 14 9.27 14.65 8.69
N VAL A 15 8.57 14.67 7.56
CA VAL A 15 7.77 15.84 7.13
C VAL A 15 6.47 15.95 7.93
N TRP A 16 5.86 14.82 8.27
CA TRP A 16 4.57 14.76 8.98
C TRP A 16 4.64 13.81 10.19
N PRO A 17 5.35 14.20 11.27
CA PRO A 17 5.60 13.31 12.41
C PRO A 17 4.35 12.87 13.17
N GLU A 18 3.32 13.73 13.20
CA GLU A 18 2.08 13.50 13.97
C GLU A 18 0.91 13.02 13.09
N ARG A 19 1.14 12.76 11.79
CA ARG A 19 0.08 12.33 10.87
C ARG A 19 0.21 10.86 10.56
N ARG A 20 -0.93 10.19 10.44
CA ARG A 20 -1.00 8.81 9.95
C ARG A 20 -0.57 8.76 8.48
N VAL A 21 0.30 7.82 8.16
CA VAL A 21 0.70 7.47 6.81
C VAL A 21 -0.14 6.29 6.32
N VAL A 22 -0.98 6.56 5.33
CA VAL A 22 -1.79 5.57 4.62
C VAL A 22 -1.08 5.22 3.32
N MET A 23 -0.50 4.02 3.25
CA MET A 23 0.21 3.55 2.07
C MET A 23 -0.70 2.67 1.22
N ILE A 24 -0.82 3.01 -0.06
CA ILE A 24 -1.37 2.14 -1.11
C ILE A 24 -0.17 1.58 -1.86
N TYR A 25 0.07 0.27 -1.74
CA TYR A 25 1.23 -0.39 -2.33
C TYR A 25 0.82 -1.38 -3.43
N GLN A 26 1.42 -1.24 -4.61
CA GLN A 26 1.33 -2.24 -5.68
C GLN A 26 2.71 -2.89 -5.88
N PRO A 27 2.88 -4.18 -5.50
CA PRO A 27 4.13 -4.89 -5.79
C PRO A 27 4.32 -5.02 -7.31
N HIS A 28 5.57 -5.06 -7.75
CA HIS A 28 5.90 -5.17 -9.17
C HIS A 28 6.81 -6.36 -9.41
N ARG A 29 6.33 -7.30 -10.24
CA ARG A 29 6.90 -8.63 -10.56
C ARG A 29 6.86 -9.63 -9.41
N TYR A 30 6.47 -10.86 -9.71
CA TYR A 30 6.44 -11.96 -8.75
C TYR A 30 7.85 -12.37 -8.34
N THR A 31 8.80 -12.40 -9.28
CA THR A 31 10.21 -12.71 -9.01
C THR A 31 10.80 -11.77 -7.97
N ARG A 32 10.56 -10.47 -8.10
CA ARG A 32 11.04 -9.46 -7.14
C ARG A 32 10.36 -9.61 -5.78
N THR A 33 9.06 -9.87 -5.74
CA THR A 33 8.33 -10.11 -4.49
C THR A 33 8.89 -11.33 -3.77
N ARG A 34 9.20 -12.41 -4.49
CA ARG A 34 9.85 -13.61 -3.95
C ARG A 34 11.24 -13.31 -3.39
N ASP A 35 12.09 -12.68 -4.21
CA ASP A 35 13.51 -12.51 -3.88
C ASP A 35 13.75 -11.57 -2.69
N LEU A 36 12.82 -10.64 -2.46
CA LEU A 36 12.91 -9.61 -1.41
C LEU A 36 11.74 -9.69 -0.42
N TYR A 37 11.14 -10.88 -0.29
CA TYR A 37 9.87 -11.07 0.42
C TYR A 37 9.92 -10.56 1.86
N GLU A 38 10.88 -11.04 2.65
CA GLU A 38 11.01 -10.66 4.06
C GLU A 38 11.32 -9.17 4.25
N ASP A 39 12.07 -8.57 3.32
CA ASP A 39 12.35 -7.14 3.33
C ASP A 39 11.09 -6.32 3.04
N PHE A 40 10.23 -6.79 2.12
CA PHE A 40 8.93 -6.18 1.87
C PHE A 40 8.02 -6.28 3.08
N VAL A 41 7.90 -7.47 3.68
CA VAL A 41 7.12 -7.64 4.92
C VAL A 41 7.63 -6.67 6.00
N ALA A 42 8.95 -6.60 6.21
CA ALA A 42 9.54 -5.75 7.23
C ALA A 42 9.32 -4.25 6.99
N VAL A 43 9.43 -3.77 5.75
CA VAL A 43 9.27 -2.34 5.45
C VAL A 43 7.80 -1.91 5.39
N LEU A 44 6.93 -2.72 4.79
CA LEU A 44 5.51 -2.40 4.64
C LEU A 44 4.79 -2.41 5.99
N SER A 45 5.27 -3.19 6.96
CA SER A 45 4.72 -3.19 8.33
C SER A 45 4.99 -1.89 9.12
N ARG A 46 5.73 -0.92 8.54
CA ARG A 46 6.07 0.35 9.21
C ARG A 46 5.09 1.49 8.94
N CYS A 47 4.19 1.35 7.98
CA CYS A 47 3.13 2.35 7.77
C CYS A 47 2.02 2.19 8.81
N ASP A 48 1.16 3.20 8.96
CA ASP A 48 0.07 3.15 9.95
C ASP A 48 -1.15 2.42 9.38
N VAL A 49 -1.35 2.54 8.07
CA VAL A 49 -2.39 1.83 7.31
C VAL A 49 -1.80 1.37 5.98
N LEU A 50 -2.10 0.12 5.59
CA LEU A 50 -1.65 -0.48 4.34
C LEU A 50 -2.83 -0.98 3.51
N LEU A 51 -3.00 -0.42 2.31
CA LEU A 51 -3.78 -1.02 1.24
C LEU A 51 -2.81 -1.73 0.30
N LEU A 52 -3.03 -3.00 0.04
CA LEU A 52 -2.14 -3.83 -0.76
C LEU A 52 -2.86 -4.33 -2.00
N LEU A 53 -2.42 -3.84 -3.16
CA LEU A 53 -2.94 -4.26 -4.47
C LEU A 53 -2.33 -5.57 -4.92
N ASP A 54 -2.98 -6.24 -5.87
CA ASP A 54 -2.38 -7.39 -6.55
C ASP A 54 -1.05 -7.05 -7.24
N VAL A 55 -0.21 -8.07 -7.38
CA VAL A 55 1.12 -7.93 -7.99
C VAL A 55 0.96 -7.54 -9.45
N TYR A 56 1.57 -6.42 -9.84
CA TYR A 56 1.73 -6.08 -11.24
C TYR A 56 2.73 -7.05 -11.89
N ALA A 57 2.21 -8.05 -12.61
CA ALA A 57 2.98 -9.19 -13.12
C ALA A 57 4.12 -8.81 -14.06
N ALA A 58 3.97 -7.75 -14.85
CA ALA A 58 4.92 -7.34 -15.89
C ALA A 58 5.35 -8.49 -16.83
N GLY A 59 4.41 -9.37 -17.17
CA GLY A 59 4.61 -10.53 -18.06
C GLY A 59 5.11 -11.80 -17.37
N GLU A 60 5.24 -11.81 -16.04
CA GLU A 60 5.60 -13.01 -15.28
C GLU A 60 4.39 -13.85 -14.92
N ASP A 61 4.55 -15.17 -14.93
CA ASP A 61 3.58 -16.08 -14.34
C ASP A 61 3.53 -15.93 -12.81
N PRO A 62 2.37 -16.13 -12.18
CA PRO A 62 2.25 -16.14 -10.73
C PRO A 62 3.21 -17.14 -10.09
N ILE A 63 3.90 -16.71 -9.03
CA ILE A 63 4.78 -17.57 -8.23
C ILE A 63 4.10 -17.85 -6.88
N PRO A 64 3.86 -19.12 -6.52
CA PRO A 64 3.25 -19.48 -5.25
C PRO A 64 3.97 -18.86 -4.05
N GLY A 65 3.22 -18.19 -3.17
CA GLY A 65 3.75 -17.53 -1.97
C GLY A 65 4.38 -16.15 -2.20
N ALA A 66 4.52 -15.71 -3.45
CA ALA A 66 5.08 -14.40 -3.81
C ALA A 66 4.00 -13.41 -4.30
N ASP A 67 2.77 -13.58 -3.83
CA ASP A 67 1.63 -12.71 -4.11
C ASP A 67 1.32 -11.78 -2.92
N SER A 68 0.46 -10.79 -3.19
CA SER A 68 0.04 -9.80 -2.19
C SER A 68 -0.75 -10.40 -1.06
N ARG A 69 -1.53 -11.47 -1.28
CA ARG A 69 -2.27 -12.15 -0.21
C ARG A 69 -1.32 -12.82 0.79
N SER A 70 -0.23 -13.39 0.28
CA SER A 70 0.85 -13.96 1.07
C SER A 70 1.54 -12.88 1.88
N LEU A 71 1.95 -11.76 1.24
CA LEU A 71 2.53 -10.61 1.95
C LEU A 71 1.60 -10.11 3.06
N ALA A 72 0.31 -9.93 2.77
CA ALA A 72 -0.68 -9.46 3.73
C ALA A 72 -0.79 -10.39 4.95
N ARG A 73 -0.79 -11.71 4.72
CA ARG A 73 -0.80 -12.71 5.80
C ARG A 73 0.44 -12.58 6.69
N SER A 74 1.63 -12.48 6.09
CA SER A 74 2.90 -12.37 6.84
C SER A 74 3.00 -11.07 7.63
N ILE A 75 2.52 -9.95 7.08
CA ILE A 75 2.45 -8.67 7.78
C ILE A 75 1.46 -8.74 8.96
N ARG A 76 0.26 -9.29 8.74
CA ARG A 76 -0.73 -9.54 9.80
C ARG A 76 -0.15 -10.37 10.94
N GLN A 77 0.59 -11.42 10.62
CA GLN A 77 1.22 -12.30 11.64
C GLN A 77 2.25 -11.57 12.52
N ARG A 78 2.86 -10.47 12.03
CA ARG A 78 3.75 -9.64 12.85
C ARG A 78 2.99 -8.76 13.85
N GLY A 79 1.68 -8.61 13.71
CA GLY A 79 0.79 -7.95 14.68
C GLY A 79 0.91 -6.43 14.74
N GLN A 80 1.62 -5.81 13.80
CA GLN A 80 1.86 -4.35 13.79
C GLN A 80 0.72 -3.59 13.10
N LEU A 81 0.17 -4.16 12.03
CA LEU A 81 -0.98 -3.63 11.29
C LEU A 81 -1.74 -4.76 10.59
N GLU A 82 -2.97 -4.46 10.18
CA GLU A 82 -3.84 -5.34 9.40
C GLU A 82 -3.93 -4.81 7.96
N PRO A 83 -3.27 -5.45 6.97
CA PRO A 83 -3.33 -4.97 5.60
C PRO A 83 -4.70 -5.20 4.98
N VAL A 84 -5.21 -4.18 4.29
CA VAL A 84 -6.41 -4.31 3.46
C VAL A 84 -6.00 -4.71 2.05
N PHE A 85 -6.27 -5.95 1.68
CA PHE A 85 -6.05 -6.39 0.31
C PHE A 85 -7.14 -5.83 -0.60
N VAL A 86 -6.73 -5.24 -1.73
CA VAL A 86 -7.62 -4.72 -2.76
C VAL A 86 -7.24 -5.37 -4.08
N GLU A 87 -8.17 -6.06 -4.72
CA GLU A 87 -7.86 -6.85 -5.92
C GLU A 87 -7.63 -5.95 -7.15
N GLN A 88 -8.52 -4.99 -7.37
CA GLN A 88 -8.47 -4.12 -8.54
C GLN A 88 -8.10 -2.68 -8.15
N LEU A 89 -7.33 -2.02 -9.01
CA LEU A 89 -6.94 -0.61 -8.83
C LEU A 89 -8.17 0.30 -8.71
N ASP A 90 -9.22 0.01 -9.46
CA ASP A 90 -10.43 0.82 -9.56
C ASP A 90 -11.30 0.75 -8.29
N ASP A 91 -11.10 -0.26 -7.45
CA ASP A 91 -11.79 -0.41 -6.15
C ASP A 91 -11.11 0.41 -5.03
N VAL A 92 -9.87 0.86 -5.25
CA VAL A 92 -9.09 1.57 -4.22
C VAL A 92 -9.78 2.83 -3.71
N PRO A 93 -10.36 3.71 -4.55
CA PRO A 93 -11.02 4.93 -4.06
C PRO A 93 -12.14 4.67 -3.05
N GLU A 94 -12.99 3.66 -3.30
CA GLU A 94 -14.10 3.30 -2.41
C GLU A 94 -13.57 2.79 -1.06
N VAL A 95 -12.63 1.83 -1.10
CA VAL A 95 -11.99 1.28 0.09
C VAL A 95 -11.26 2.37 0.89
N LEU A 96 -10.53 3.23 0.19
CA LEU A 96 -9.78 4.34 0.79
C LEU A 96 -10.71 5.31 1.51
N CYS A 97 -11.87 5.63 0.93
CA CYS A 97 -12.85 6.55 1.51
C CYS A 97 -13.33 6.10 2.91
N GLY A 98 -13.53 4.79 3.11
CA GLY A 98 -13.88 4.23 4.42
C GLY A 98 -12.75 4.37 5.46
N ILE A 99 -11.50 4.38 5.03
CA ILE A 99 -10.32 4.25 5.89
C ILE A 99 -9.72 5.61 6.27
N VAL A 100 -9.58 6.52 5.30
CA VAL A 100 -8.85 7.78 5.51
C VAL A 100 -9.54 8.68 6.53
N THR A 101 -8.75 9.37 7.33
CA THR A 101 -9.24 10.40 8.25
C THR A 101 -8.65 11.76 7.94
N GLN A 102 -9.29 12.82 8.43
CA GLN A 102 -8.75 14.17 8.25
C GLN A 102 -7.33 14.24 8.80
N GLY A 103 -6.41 14.78 7.99
CA GLY A 103 -5.01 14.91 8.35
C GLY A 103 -4.13 13.71 7.95
N ASP A 104 -4.69 12.62 7.42
CA ASP A 104 -3.90 11.52 6.90
C ASP A 104 -3.03 11.96 5.70
N VAL A 105 -1.85 11.34 5.59
CA VAL A 105 -0.97 11.45 4.43
C VAL A 105 -1.13 10.18 3.61
N VAL A 106 -1.71 10.30 2.42
CA VAL A 106 -1.89 9.17 1.50
C VAL A 106 -0.70 9.09 0.55
N ILE A 107 -0.07 7.91 0.49
CA ILE A 107 1.07 7.63 -0.39
C ILE A 107 0.70 6.48 -1.31
N THR A 108 0.67 6.74 -2.61
CA THR A 108 0.63 5.69 -3.64
C THR A 108 2.05 5.29 -4.03
N GLN A 109 2.43 4.03 -3.83
CA GLN A 109 3.80 3.55 -4.06
C GLN A 109 3.78 2.24 -4.83
N GLY A 110 4.57 2.12 -5.89
CA GLY A 110 4.66 0.90 -6.67
C GLY A 110 5.09 1.19 -8.10
N ALA A 111 4.80 0.25 -9.00
CA ALA A 111 5.05 0.41 -10.42
C ALA A 111 3.92 -0.24 -11.23
N GLY A 112 3.79 0.13 -12.50
CA GLY A 112 2.65 -0.25 -13.33
C GLY A 112 1.62 0.88 -13.41
N ASN A 113 0.36 0.59 -13.09
CA ASN A 113 -0.77 1.52 -13.24
C ASN A 113 -1.06 2.36 -12.00
N ILE A 114 -0.37 2.15 -10.87
CA ILE A 114 -0.57 2.92 -9.64
C ILE A 114 -0.32 4.44 -9.80
N GLY A 115 0.49 4.86 -10.77
CA GLY A 115 0.68 6.29 -11.08
C GLY A 115 -0.59 6.97 -11.59
N ARG A 116 -1.48 6.23 -12.26
CA ARG A 116 -2.80 6.73 -12.69
C ARG A 116 -3.71 6.95 -11.49
N LEU A 117 -3.72 6.00 -10.55
CA LEU A 117 -4.50 6.11 -9.31
C LEU A 117 -4.16 7.40 -8.56
N ALA A 118 -2.89 7.78 -8.46
CA ALA A 118 -2.50 9.03 -7.81
C ALA A 118 -3.18 10.27 -8.42
N GLN A 119 -3.29 10.32 -9.75
CA GLN A 119 -3.96 11.41 -10.48
C GLN A 119 -5.47 11.40 -10.27
N ASP A 120 -6.07 10.20 -10.23
CA ASP A 120 -7.51 10.04 -10.02
C ASP A 120 -7.89 10.45 -8.59
N LEU A 121 -7.15 10.00 -7.58
CA LEU A 121 -7.37 10.38 -6.17
C LEU A 121 -7.21 11.88 -5.95
N ALA A 122 -6.26 12.54 -6.62
CA ALA A 122 -6.04 13.98 -6.50
C ALA A 122 -7.24 14.84 -6.97
N ARG A 123 -8.13 14.26 -7.79
CA ARG A 123 -9.34 14.91 -8.29
C ARG A 123 -10.57 14.60 -7.43
N MET A 124 -10.45 13.67 -6.50
CA MET A 124 -11.55 13.24 -5.64
C MET A 124 -11.62 14.08 -4.38
N THR A 125 -12.84 14.26 -3.88
CA THR A 125 -13.07 14.80 -2.53
C THR A 125 -13.53 13.65 -1.65
N PHE A 126 -12.72 13.31 -0.64
CA PHE A 126 -13.10 12.34 0.38
C PHE A 126 -13.96 13.05 1.42
N LEU A 127 -15.26 13.12 1.18
CA LEU A 127 -16.22 13.56 2.18
C LEU A 127 -16.53 12.35 3.07
N LYS A 128 -16.03 12.34 4.30
CA LYS A 128 -16.69 11.56 5.34
C LYS A 128 -17.93 12.34 5.74
N GLU A 129 -19.11 11.80 5.45
CA GLU A 129 -20.32 12.27 6.12
C GLU A 129 -20.02 12.23 7.62
N SER A 130 -20.14 13.40 8.26
CA SER A 130 -20.02 13.50 9.71
C SER A 130 -21.17 12.69 10.26
N GLY A 131 -20.91 11.44 10.65
CA GLY A 131 -21.88 10.64 11.38
C GLY A 131 -22.26 11.41 12.65
N GLU A 132 -23.57 11.58 12.84
CA GLU A 132 -24.20 12.08 14.07
C GLU A 132 -23.72 11.35 15.33
#